data_AF-A0A7M7GJK4-F1
#
_entry.id   AF-A0A7M7GJK4-F1
#
_cell.length_a   1.000
_cell.length_b   1.000
_cell.length_c   1.000
_cell.angle_alpha   90.00
_cell.angle_beta   90.00
_cell.angle_gamma   90.00
#
_symmetry.space_group_name_H-M   'P 1'
#
loop_
_entity.id
_entity.type
_entity.pdbx_description
1 polymer ?
#
loop_
_entity_poly.entity_id
_entity_poly.type
_entity_poly.pdbx_seq_one_letter_code
_entity_poly.pdbx_strand_id
1 'polypeptide(L)'
;MARCLSPYFAIAFLLGAFVNYFIAMDFGFFAADEVLEDRHRRDGETSPDMMKSIMDDIPTKPIVNTRTTQARTSSWTGPRFGQTVKGMKHVIIMNDVPRTGSRLLYRAALNAFDYNWTSVTDHLVRIEYEKKNIEEVQQLKPPAFVHGHTSFYPYTDIWENPPIYINFMREPIARMESNFYYERFGDYAQDPSIHHNDNLTLEQCVNKGLVWCGPWWNWHILFCGYESRCQTDHAWSLEKAKENIDRHYTFIGITEEFETSLQIIERLVPDLLGGLLKAYKELNDDGTNWNELFRTRDKKRLSPRLVDKAREIMKEDVELYEYAYEKFRQLKTRFGLE
;
A
#
# COMPACT_ATOMS: atom_id res chain seq x y z
N MET A 1 20.13 55.19 -47.25
CA MET A 1 19.23 55.81 -46.26
C MET A 1 18.91 54.78 -45.20
N ALA A 2 19.50 54.94 -44.02
CA ALA A 2 19.14 54.18 -42.83
C ALA A 2 17.73 54.58 -42.39
N ARG A 3 16.89 53.59 -42.08
CA ARG A 3 15.70 53.79 -41.25
C ARG A 3 15.70 52.74 -40.16
N CYS A 4 15.99 53.22 -38.96
CA CYS A 4 15.78 52.54 -37.69
C CYS A 4 14.30 52.15 -37.55
N LEU A 5 14.04 50.90 -37.15
CA LEU A 5 12.78 50.48 -36.57
C LEU A 5 13.06 49.86 -35.19
N SER A 6 12.71 50.64 -34.18
CA SER A 6 12.13 50.32 -32.86
C SER A 6 12.24 48.88 -32.30
N PRO A 7 12.68 48.70 -31.03
CA PRO A 7 12.85 47.40 -30.36
C PRO A 7 11.57 46.89 -29.68
N TYR A 8 10.42 46.91 -30.35
CA TYR A 8 9.14 46.44 -29.79
C TYR A 8 8.60 45.13 -30.40
N PHE A 9 9.39 44.43 -31.23
CA PHE A 9 8.95 43.20 -31.89
C PHE A 9 9.54 41.89 -31.33
N ALA A 10 10.18 41.93 -30.16
CA ALA A 10 10.74 40.75 -29.48
C ALA A 10 9.97 40.32 -28.20
N ILE A 11 8.76 40.85 -27.95
CA ILE A 11 7.93 40.49 -26.77
C ILE A 11 6.56 39.91 -27.17
N ALA A 12 6.38 39.50 -28.44
CA ALA A 12 5.13 38.89 -28.90
C ALA A 12 5.16 37.35 -28.95
N PHE A 13 6.33 36.71 -28.82
CA PHE A 13 6.46 35.24 -28.86
C PHE A 13 6.67 34.57 -27.48
N LEU A 14 6.81 35.35 -26.40
CA LEU A 14 6.93 34.82 -25.03
C LEU A 14 5.61 34.90 -24.23
N LEU A 15 4.56 35.55 -24.75
CA LEU A 15 3.26 35.62 -24.09
C LEU A 15 2.25 34.55 -24.59
N GLY A 16 2.49 33.94 -25.76
CA GLY A 16 1.63 32.86 -26.28
C GLY A 16 1.86 31.48 -25.65
N ALA A 17 3.05 31.23 -25.09
CA ALA A 17 3.38 29.98 -24.42
C ALA A 17 2.98 29.94 -22.93
N PHE A 18 2.80 31.10 -22.29
CA PHE A 18 2.36 31.17 -20.89
C PHE A 18 0.85 31.03 -20.72
N VAL A 19 0.04 31.44 -21.72
CA VAL A 19 -1.43 31.34 -21.62
C VAL A 19 -1.92 29.89 -21.81
N ASN A 20 -1.24 29.07 -22.62
CA ASN A 20 -1.59 27.65 -22.77
C ASN A 20 -1.14 26.78 -21.59
N TYR A 21 -0.15 27.21 -20.79
CA TYR A 21 0.26 26.48 -19.59
C TYR A 21 -0.70 26.73 -18.41
N PHE A 22 -1.29 27.93 -18.32
CA PHE A 22 -2.29 28.25 -17.30
C PHE A 22 -3.67 27.62 -17.60
N ILE A 23 -4.10 27.56 -18.86
CA ILE A 23 -5.40 26.93 -19.20
C ILE A 23 -5.36 25.40 -18.97
N ALA A 24 -4.19 24.75 -19.11
CA ALA A 24 -4.05 23.32 -18.82
C ALA A 24 -4.06 22.99 -17.32
N MET A 25 -3.65 23.93 -16.44
CA MET A 25 -3.74 23.75 -14.99
C MET A 25 -5.15 23.97 -14.45
N ASP A 26 -5.94 24.87 -15.04
CA ASP A 26 -7.31 25.13 -14.60
C ASP A 26 -8.26 23.95 -14.90
N PHE A 27 -8.13 23.28 -16.04
CA PHE A 27 -8.95 22.07 -16.32
C PHE A 27 -8.61 20.87 -15.43
N GLY A 28 -7.36 20.77 -14.95
CA GLY A 28 -6.96 19.74 -13.97
C GLY A 28 -7.49 20.04 -12.56
N PHE A 29 -7.66 21.31 -12.20
CA PHE A 29 -8.22 21.74 -10.92
C PHE A 29 -9.75 21.60 -10.88
N PHE A 30 -10.45 21.94 -11.97
CA PHE A 30 -11.91 21.76 -12.05
C PHE A 30 -12.36 20.29 -11.96
N ALA A 31 -11.56 19.34 -12.47
CA ALA A 31 -11.84 17.91 -12.30
C ALA A 31 -11.62 17.43 -10.85
N ALA A 32 -10.72 18.06 -10.09
CA ALA A 32 -10.52 17.76 -8.67
C ALA A 32 -11.64 18.37 -7.80
N ASP A 33 -12.12 19.56 -8.15
CA ASP A 33 -13.20 20.24 -7.44
C ASP A 33 -14.58 19.59 -7.68
N GLU A 34 -14.90 19.10 -8.88
CA GLU A 34 -16.11 18.29 -9.11
C GLU A 34 -16.05 16.94 -8.36
N VAL A 35 -14.86 16.36 -8.21
CA VAL A 35 -14.64 15.11 -7.44
C VAL A 35 -14.73 15.36 -5.92
N LEU A 36 -14.36 16.55 -5.44
CA LEU A 36 -14.50 16.96 -4.04
C LEU A 36 -15.93 17.37 -3.67
N GLU A 37 -16.67 18.03 -4.57
CA GLU A 37 -18.11 18.31 -4.37
C GLU A 37 -18.96 17.03 -4.35
N ASP A 38 -18.61 16.02 -5.15
CA ASP A 38 -19.25 14.69 -5.12
C ASP A 38 -18.86 13.85 -3.88
N ARG A 39 -17.88 14.35 -3.10
CA ARG A 39 -17.53 13.86 -1.75
C ARG A 39 -18.46 14.49 -0.69
N HIS A 40 -18.73 15.79 -0.76
CA HIS A 40 -19.63 16.49 0.17
C HIS A 40 -21.11 16.09 0.02
N ARG A 41 -21.54 15.65 -1.17
CA ARG A 41 -22.94 15.24 -1.38
C ARG A 41 -23.28 13.83 -0.88
N ARG A 42 -22.29 12.97 -0.62
CA ARG A 42 -22.50 11.54 -0.30
C ARG A 42 -22.24 11.16 1.16
N ASP A 43 -21.50 11.96 1.91
CA ASP A 43 -21.38 11.78 3.36
C ASP A 43 -22.61 12.42 4.03
N GLY A 44 -23.69 11.64 4.11
CA GLY A 44 -24.84 11.99 4.94
C GLY A 44 -24.39 12.18 6.39
N GLU A 45 -24.38 13.45 6.82
CA GLU A 45 -24.36 13.94 8.20
C GLU A 45 -23.38 13.25 9.18
N THR A 46 -22.13 13.72 9.19
CA THR A 46 -21.49 13.97 10.48
C THR A 46 -21.87 15.39 10.91
N SER A 47 -22.70 15.50 11.95
CA SER A 47 -23.21 16.78 12.45
C SER A 47 -22.05 17.76 12.74
N PRO A 48 -22.13 19.03 12.26
CA PRO A 48 -21.14 20.09 12.52
C PRO A 48 -20.82 20.33 14.01
N ASP A 49 -21.73 19.95 14.91
CA ASP A 49 -21.57 20.16 16.36
C ASP A 49 -20.58 19.19 17.01
N MET A 50 -20.33 18.02 16.41
CA MET A 50 -19.34 17.06 16.91
C MET A 50 -17.90 17.50 16.62
N MET A 51 -17.68 18.19 15.49
CA MET A 51 -16.36 18.71 15.10
C MET A 51 -15.90 19.85 16.02
N LYS A 52 -16.83 20.65 16.55
CA LYS A 52 -16.53 21.76 17.46
C LYS A 52 -16.13 21.27 18.86
N SER A 53 -16.77 20.20 19.35
CA SER A 53 -16.43 19.59 20.65
C SER A 53 -15.03 18.96 20.69
N ILE A 54 -14.49 18.53 19.54
CA ILE A 54 -13.16 17.89 19.46
C ILE A 54 -12.04 18.95 19.39
N MET A 55 -12.33 20.14 18.88
CA MET A 55 -11.34 21.22 18.74
C MET A 55 -11.04 21.96 20.06
N ASP A 56 -11.94 21.92 21.04
CA ASP A 56 -11.82 22.69 22.29
C ASP A 56 -11.01 21.97 23.40
N ASP A 57 -10.59 20.71 23.20
CA ASP A 57 -9.97 19.85 24.25
C ASP A 57 -8.47 19.54 24.06
N ILE A 58 -7.74 20.28 23.21
CA ILE A 58 -6.30 20.05 23.00
C ILE A 58 -5.45 21.02 23.86
N PRO A 59 -4.76 20.55 24.92
CA PRO A 59 -3.77 21.37 25.60
C PRO A 59 -2.51 21.50 24.74
N THR A 60 -2.17 22.74 24.38
CA THR A 60 -0.89 23.07 23.73
C THR A 60 0.25 22.98 24.76
N LYS A 61 1.17 22.03 24.57
CA LYS A 61 2.49 22.08 25.21
C LYS A 61 3.60 22.11 24.17
N PRO A 62 4.71 22.83 24.42
CA PRO A 62 5.74 23.04 23.42
C PRO A 62 6.56 21.77 23.22
N ILE A 63 6.84 21.48 21.95
CA ILE A 63 7.72 20.39 21.52
C ILE A 63 9.15 20.69 22.00
N VAL A 64 9.70 19.79 22.81
CA VAL A 64 11.11 19.83 23.22
C VAL A 64 11.96 19.26 22.08
N ASN A 65 12.90 20.06 21.57
CA ASN A 65 13.89 19.67 20.57
C ASN A 65 14.67 18.43 21.02
N THR A 66 14.54 17.31 20.30
CA THR A 66 15.39 16.13 20.47
C THR A 66 16.62 16.21 19.56
N ARG A 67 17.75 15.80 20.14
CA ARG A 67 19.11 15.93 19.63
C ARG A 67 19.31 15.11 18.35
N THR A 68 20.02 15.71 17.39
CA THR A 68 20.66 15.05 16.24
C THR A 68 21.50 13.84 16.69
N THR A 69 21.00 12.63 16.44
CA THR A 69 21.80 11.41 16.44
C THR A 69 22.50 11.28 15.08
N GLN A 70 23.82 11.09 15.10
CA GLN A 70 24.63 10.81 13.91
C GLN A 70 24.07 9.62 13.13
N ALA A 71 23.81 9.81 11.83
CA ALA A 71 23.37 8.76 10.92
C ALA A 71 24.39 7.60 10.90
N ARG A 72 23.97 6.44 11.38
CA ARG A 72 24.75 5.19 11.30
C ARG A 72 24.52 4.58 9.92
N THR A 73 25.39 4.88 8.95
CA THR A 73 25.29 4.30 7.60
C THR A 73 25.26 2.77 7.66
N SER A 74 24.14 2.14 7.32
CA SER A 74 24.08 0.70 7.11
C SER A 74 24.99 0.33 5.93
N SER A 75 25.87 -0.65 6.15
CA SER A 75 26.92 -1.04 5.21
C SER A 75 26.43 -1.87 4.01
N TRP A 76 25.12 -2.17 3.94
CA TRP A 76 24.59 -3.13 2.97
C TRP A 76 24.04 -2.44 1.73
N THR A 77 24.75 -2.57 0.61
CA THR A 77 24.46 -1.90 -0.66
C THR A 77 23.86 -2.81 -1.74
N GLY A 78 23.67 -4.10 -1.45
CA GLY A 78 23.11 -5.07 -2.40
C GLY A 78 21.57 -5.12 -2.44
N PRO A 79 20.99 -6.02 -3.26
CA PRO A 79 19.56 -6.32 -3.28
C PRO A 79 19.16 -7.29 -2.15
N ARG A 80 18.21 -6.89 -1.30
CA ARG A 80 17.81 -7.68 -0.11
C ARG A 80 16.87 -8.82 -0.44
N PHE A 81 16.20 -8.75 -1.58
CA PHE A 81 15.21 -9.73 -1.95
C PHE A 81 15.79 -11.14 -1.98
N GLY A 82 15.13 -12.07 -1.30
CA GLY A 82 15.52 -13.47 -1.25
C GLY A 82 16.79 -13.75 -0.43
N GLN A 83 17.37 -12.77 0.26
CA GLN A 83 18.49 -13.01 1.16
C GLN A 83 17.99 -13.59 2.49
N THR A 84 18.73 -14.58 3.02
CA THR A 84 18.43 -15.12 4.35
C THR A 84 18.88 -14.12 5.40
N VAL A 85 17.97 -13.74 6.29
CA VAL A 85 18.21 -12.85 7.43
C VAL A 85 18.16 -13.67 8.72
N LYS A 86 19.20 -13.55 9.55
CA LYS A 86 19.33 -14.26 10.82
C LYS A 86 19.42 -13.28 11.98
N GLY A 87 19.04 -13.73 13.16
CA GLY A 87 19.07 -12.99 14.41
C GLY A 87 17.68 -12.54 14.87
N MET A 88 17.55 -12.34 16.18
CA MET A 88 16.29 -11.91 16.83
C MET A 88 16.12 -10.39 16.87
N LYS A 89 17.19 -9.63 16.57
CA LYS A 89 17.21 -8.17 16.77
C LYS A 89 16.79 -7.41 15.52
N HIS A 90 15.65 -7.78 14.91
CA HIS A 90 15.07 -7.04 13.78
C HIS A 90 13.64 -6.56 14.06
N VAL A 91 13.24 -5.53 13.31
CA VAL A 91 11.83 -5.15 13.15
C VAL A 91 11.35 -5.72 11.82
N ILE A 92 10.28 -6.49 11.84
CA ILE A 92 9.58 -6.95 10.64
C ILE A 92 8.53 -5.90 10.28
N ILE A 93 8.52 -5.46 9.03
CA ILE A 93 7.57 -4.47 8.54
C ILE A 93 6.77 -5.07 7.38
N MET A 94 5.46 -5.11 7.56
CA MET A 94 4.49 -5.43 6.52
C MET A 94 3.62 -4.21 6.25
N ASN A 95 3.82 -3.56 5.11
CA ASN A 95 2.98 -2.45 4.70
C ASN A 95 1.77 -3.00 3.90
N ASP A 96 0.79 -3.51 4.63
CA ASP A 96 -0.28 -4.39 4.16
C ASP A 96 -0.96 -3.89 2.87
N VAL A 97 -0.90 -4.69 1.81
CA VAL A 97 -1.79 -4.55 0.66
C VAL A 97 -3.14 -5.20 1.01
N PRO A 98 -4.28 -4.50 0.96
CA PRO A 98 -5.58 -5.09 1.22
C PRO A 98 -5.93 -6.27 0.32
N ARG A 99 -6.70 -7.19 0.90
CA ARG A 99 -7.27 -8.36 0.22
C ARG A 99 -6.24 -9.37 -0.31
N THR A 100 -5.03 -9.39 0.28
CA THR A 100 -3.93 -10.32 -0.02
C THR A 100 -3.68 -11.38 1.05
N GLY A 101 -4.52 -11.44 2.09
CA GLY A 101 -4.36 -12.38 3.21
C GLY A 101 -3.52 -11.84 4.37
N SER A 102 -3.21 -10.53 4.40
CA SER A 102 -2.42 -9.90 5.47
C SER A 102 -2.98 -10.17 6.88
N ARG A 103 -4.32 -10.18 7.03
CA ARG A 103 -4.99 -10.52 8.30
C ARG A 103 -4.71 -11.91 8.83
N LEU A 104 -4.57 -12.89 7.94
CA LEU A 104 -4.17 -14.25 8.32
C LEU A 104 -2.70 -14.28 8.73
N LEU A 105 -1.85 -13.60 7.96
CA LEU A 105 -0.42 -13.57 8.19
C LEU A 105 -0.06 -12.93 9.54
N TYR A 106 -0.49 -11.70 9.79
CA TYR A 106 -0.13 -11.04 11.04
C TYR A 106 -0.77 -11.75 12.23
N ARG A 107 -1.97 -12.32 12.11
CA ARG A 107 -2.59 -13.09 13.19
C ARG A 107 -1.81 -14.37 13.49
N ALA A 108 -1.34 -15.08 12.47
CA ALA A 108 -0.47 -16.24 12.66
C ALA A 108 0.84 -15.84 13.34
N ALA A 109 1.45 -14.72 12.92
CA ALA A 109 2.69 -14.23 13.52
C ALA A 109 2.52 -13.79 14.98
N LEU A 110 1.52 -12.95 15.27
CA LEU A 110 1.29 -12.41 16.61
C LEU A 110 0.77 -13.45 17.61
N ASN A 111 0.13 -14.53 17.14
CA ASN A 111 -0.26 -15.64 18.01
C ASN A 111 0.91 -16.59 18.31
N ALA A 112 1.87 -16.70 17.40
CA ALA A 112 2.97 -17.66 17.52
C ALA A 112 4.21 -17.10 18.21
N PHE A 113 4.42 -15.79 18.13
CA PHE A 113 5.68 -15.17 18.52
C PHE A 113 5.45 -14.00 19.49
N ASP A 114 6.33 -13.91 20.49
CA ASP A 114 6.32 -12.84 21.48
C ASP A 114 7.01 -11.59 20.91
N TYR A 115 6.25 -10.78 20.18
CA TYR A 115 6.70 -9.54 19.55
C TYR A 115 6.10 -8.30 20.19
N ASN A 116 6.92 -7.26 20.32
CA ASN A 116 6.37 -5.91 20.34
C ASN A 116 5.68 -5.67 19.00
N TRP A 117 4.47 -5.11 18.97
CA TRP A 117 3.80 -4.86 17.70
C TRP A 117 3.04 -3.54 17.70
N THR A 118 2.91 -2.96 16.51
CA THR A 118 2.00 -1.85 16.26
C THR A 118 1.33 -2.00 14.89
N SER A 119 0.15 -1.40 14.76
CA SER A 119 -0.59 -1.29 13.53
C SER A 119 -0.63 0.17 13.09
N VAL A 120 -0.03 0.49 11.95
CA VAL A 120 -0.02 1.83 11.36
C VAL A 120 -0.91 1.89 10.14
N THR A 121 -1.57 3.02 9.90
CA THR A 121 -2.44 3.20 8.74
C THR A 121 -2.32 4.61 8.23
N ASP A 122 -2.07 4.75 6.93
CA ASP A 122 -2.07 6.03 6.26
C ASP A 122 -3.51 6.39 5.88
N HIS A 123 -3.88 7.63 6.21
CA HIS A 123 -4.96 8.27 5.49
C HIS A 123 -4.31 8.96 4.29
N LEU A 124 -4.53 8.42 3.09
CA LEU A 124 -3.95 8.83 1.78
C LEU A 124 -4.06 10.34 1.44
N VAL A 125 -4.61 11.16 2.33
CA VAL A 125 -4.89 12.59 2.15
C VAL A 125 -4.14 13.48 3.16
N ARG A 126 -3.38 12.93 4.12
CA ARG A 126 -2.79 13.75 5.21
C ARG A 126 -1.36 13.34 5.58
N ILE A 127 -0.40 14.17 5.16
CA ILE A 127 1.05 14.10 5.47
C ILE A 127 1.34 13.99 6.98
N GLU A 128 0.49 14.56 7.83
CA GLU A 128 0.65 14.49 9.29
C GLU A 128 0.56 13.05 9.83
N TYR A 129 -0.27 12.19 9.22
CA TYR A 129 -0.34 10.78 9.60
C TYR A 129 0.90 10.02 9.15
N GLU A 130 1.47 10.36 8.00
CA GLU A 130 2.72 9.76 7.52
C GLU A 130 3.84 9.99 8.54
N LYS A 131 4.02 11.24 8.99
CA LYS A 131 5.04 11.58 9.99
C LYS A 131 4.81 10.85 11.31
N LYS A 132 3.58 10.85 11.81
CA LYS A 132 3.22 10.15 13.05
C LYS A 132 3.52 8.64 12.95
N ASN A 133 3.11 8.00 11.86
CA ASN A 133 3.35 6.57 11.61
C ASN A 133 4.85 6.27 11.55
N ILE A 134 5.63 7.11 10.87
CA ILE A 134 7.09 6.99 10.81
C ILE A 134 7.72 7.09 12.21
N GLU A 135 7.34 8.11 12.98
CA GLU A 135 7.86 8.34 14.33
C GLU A 135 7.50 7.21 15.30
N GLU A 136 6.28 6.68 15.22
CA GLU A 136 5.83 5.55 16.05
C GLU A 136 6.65 4.29 15.75
N VAL A 137 6.82 3.97 14.46
CA VAL A 137 7.62 2.81 14.04
C VAL A 137 9.07 2.96 14.50
N GLN A 138 9.67 4.15 14.37
CA GLN A 138 11.07 4.40 14.78
C GLN A 138 11.34 4.14 16.27
N GLN A 139 10.33 4.18 17.13
CA GLN A 139 10.48 3.99 18.58
C GLN A 139 10.46 2.51 19.01
N LEU A 140 10.13 1.59 18.11
CA LEU A 140 10.01 0.17 18.43
C LEU A 140 11.36 -0.46 18.78
N LYS A 141 11.34 -1.39 19.74
CA LYS A 141 12.49 -2.19 20.14
C LYS A 141 12.37 -3.61 19.57
N PRO A 142 13.36 -4.10 18.81
CA PRO A 142 13.39 -5.49 18.34
C PRO A 142 13.35 -6.53 19.49
N PRO A 143 12.77 -7.72 19.27
CA PRO A 143 12.01 -8.12 18.09
C PRO A 143 10.66 -7.40 18.05
N ALA A 144 10.29 -6.89 16.87
CA ALA A 144 9.02 -6.21 16.69
C ALA A 144 8.37 -6.52 15.34
N PHE A 145 7.05 -6.41 15.28
CA PHE A 145 6.25 -6.62 14.08
C PHE A 145 5.36 -5.39 13.82
N VAL A 146 5.57 -4.74 12.68
CA VAL A 146 4.76 -3.62 12.22
C VAL A 146 3.87 -4.11 11.10
N HIS A 147 2.59 -3.80 11.17
CA HIS A 147 1.68 -4.08 10.07
C HIS A 147 0.73 -2.91 9.79
N GLY A 148 0.07 -2.95 8.62
CA GLY A 148 -1.03 -2.06 8.28
C GLY A 148 -0.81 -1.23 7.01
N HIS A 149 -1.89 -0.57 6.58
CA HIS A 149 -2.01 0.03 5.25
C HIS A 149 -1.20 1.33 5.15
N THR A 150 0.10 1.19 4.87
CA THR A 150 1.03 2.31 4.75
C THR A 150 1.86 2.24 3.47
N SER A 151 2.37 3.38 3.04
CA SER A 151 3.33 3.43 1.93
C SER A 151 4.72 3.04 2.42
N PHE A 152 5.53 2.49 1.52
CA PHE A 152 6.92 2.15 1.79
C PHE A 152 7.69 3.38 2.29
N TYR A 153 8.47 3.18 3.36
CA TYR A 153 9.41 4.15 3.87
C TYR A 153 10.76 3.48 4.13
N PRO A 154 11.88 4.02 3.63
CA PRO A 154 13.17 3.45 3.94
C PRO A 154 13.57 3.82 5.37
N TYR A 155 13.19 3.02 6.38
CA TYR A 155 13.72 3.13 7.76
C TYR A 155 15.20 2.67 7.83
N THR A 156 16.00 3.07 6.85
CA THR A 156 17.44 2.86 6.83
C THR A 156 18.04 3.52 8.06
N ASP A 157 18.93 2.81 8.74
CA ASP A 157 19.84 3.36 9.74
C ASP A 157 19.21 3.75 11.10
N ILE A 158 17.93 3.41 11.32
CA ILE A 158 17.23 3.64 12.59
C ILE A 158 17.66 2.64 13.66
N TRP A 159 17.70 1.36 13.31
CA TRP A 159 18.08 0.26 14.21
C TRP A 159 19.48 -0.27 13.90
N GLU A 160 20.07 -0.96 14.87
CA GLU A 160 21.37 -1.63 14.72
C GLU A 160 21.38 -2.61 13.55
N ASN A 161 20.31 -3.40 13.43
CA ASN A 161 20.05 -4.22 12.27
C ASN A 161 18.94 -3.59 11.45
N PRO A 162 19.04 -3.64 10.12
CA PRO A 162 18.02 -3.01 9.30
C PRO A 162 16.72 -3.83 9.33
N PRO A 163 15.57 -3.21 9.04
CA PRO A 163 14.28 -3.88 9.09
C PRO A 163 14.16 -4.96 8.02
N ILE A 164 13.29 -5.93 8.30
CA ILE A 164 12.92 -7.01 7.39
C ILE A 164 11.58 -6.63 6.78
N TYR A 165 11.61 -6.12 5.55
CA TYR A 165 10.40 -5.82 4.80
C TYR A 165 9.83 -7.07 4.18
N ILE A 166 8.57 -7.35 4.47
CA ILE A 166 7.81 -8.45 3.88
C ILE A 166 6.48 -7.92 3.36
N ASN A 167 5.93 -8.54 2.33
CA ASN A 167 4.56 -8.27 1.92
C ASN A 167 3.95 -9.47 1.20
N PHE A 168 2.66 -9.38 0.88
CA PHE A 168 1.96 -10.34 0.05
C PHE A 168 1.28 -9.63 -1.11
N MET A 169 1.34 -10.25 -2.29
CA MET A 169 0.61 -9.84 -3.48
C MET A 169 -0.38 -10.92 -3.88
N ARG A 170 -1.42 -10.49 -4.59
CA ARG A 170 -2.47 -11.32 -5.14
C ARG A 170 -2.67 -10.96 -6.59
N GLU A 171 -3.09 -11.92 -7.42
CA GLU A 171 -3.42 -11.68 -8.82
C GLU A 171 -4.37 -10.45 -8.91
N PRO A 172 -4.01 -9.40 -9.65
CA PRO A 172 -4.66 -8.10 -9.52
C PRO A 172 -6.15 -8.10 -9.83
N ILE A 173 -6.63 -8.96 -10.73
CA ILE A 173 -8.06 -9.04 -11.05
C ILE A 173 -8.82 -9.77 -9.94
N ALA A 174 -8.28 -10.88 -9.42
CA ALA A 174 -8.85 -11.57 -8.26
C ALA A 174 -8.86 -10.67 -7.00
N ARG A 175 -7.85 -9.82 -6.85
CA ARG A 175 -7.78 -8.81 -5.80
C ARG A 175 -8.82 -7.70 -6.03
N MET A 176 -8.95 -7.18 -7.25
CA MET A 176 -9.98 -6.19 -7.63
C MET A 176 -11.38 -6.69 -7.28
N GLU A 177 -11.72 -7.91 -7.69
CA GLU A 177 -13.00 -8.54 -7.34
C GLU A 177 -13.19 -8.59 -5.82
N SER A 178 -12.18 -9.07 -5.09
CA SER A 178 -12.27 -9.17 -3.63
C SER A 178 -12.44 -7.83 -2.95
N ASN A 179 -11.79 -6.78 -3.46
CA ASN A 179 -11.86 -5.42 -2.93
C ASN A 179 -13.22 -4.80 -3.22
N PHE A 180 -13.65 -4.83 -4.48
CA PHE A 180 -14.92 -4.27 -4.93
C PHE A 180 -16.12 -4.76 -4.10
N TYR A 181 -16.17 -6.06 -3.83
CA TYR A 181 -17.24 -6.65 -3.04
C TYR A 181 -17.04 -6.50 -1.53
N TYR A 182 -15.80 -6.37 -1.05
CA TYR A 182 -15.55 -6.10 0.36
C TYR A 182 -16.04 -4.71 0.77
N GLU A 183 -15.81 -3.69 -0.06
CA GLU A 183 -16.31 -2.34 0.20
C GLU A 183 -17.85 -2.29 0.32
N ARG A 184 -18.56 -3.21 -0.36
CA ARG A 184 -20.04 -3.26 -0.43
C ARG A 184 -20.70 -4.18 0.58
N PHE A 185 -20.05 -5.30 0.91
CA PHE A 185 -20.67 -6.37 1.70
C PHE A 185 -19.84 -6.79 2.91
N GLY A 186 -18.61 -6.26 3.03
CA GLY A 186 -17.67 -6.64 4.08
C GLY A 186 -17.20 -8.09 3.98
N ASP A 187 -16.74 -8.58 5.11
CA ASP A 187 -16.42 -9.98 5.36
C ASP A 187 -17.27 -10.55 6.50
N TYR A 188 -17.10 -11.82 6.83
CA TYR A 188 -17.87 -12.48 7.87
C TYR A 188 -17.45 -12.10 9.30
N ALA A 189 -16.37 -11.34 9.48
CA ALA A 189 -15.91 -10.87 10.78
C ALA A 189 -16.59 -9.56 11.22
N GLN A 190 -17.22 -8.83 10.31
CA GLN A 190 -17.81 -7.51 10.56
C GLN A 190 -19.34 -7.51 10.33
N ASP A 191 -20.02 -6.57 10.98
CA ASP A 191 -21.45 -6.34 10.78
C ASP A 191 -21.69 -5.88 9.33
N PRO A 192 -22.52 -6.61 8.54
CA PRO A 192 -22.85 -6.21 7.17
C PRO A 192 -23.47 -4.81 7.07
N SER A 193 -24.10 -4.30 8.13
CA SER A 193 -24.78 -3.00 8.14
C SER A 193 -23.85 -1.80 7.95
N ILE A 194 -22.55 -1.98 8.17
CA ILE A 194 -21.52 -0.93 8.04
C ILE A 194 -21.24 -0.60 6.57
N HIS A 195 -21.57 -1.51 5.64
CA HIS A 195 -21.25 -1.34 4.22
C HIS A 195 -22.47 -0.88 3.42
N HIS A 196 -22.27 0.17 2.61
CA HIS A 196 -23.29 0.68 1.72
C HIS A 196 -23.35 -0.13 0.42
N ASN A 197 -24.50 -0.75 0.17
CA ASN A 197 -24.79 -1.38 -1.10
C ASN A 197 -25.15 -0.31 -2.13
N ASP A 198 -24.21 0.04 -3.00
CA ASP A 198 -24.55 0.73 -4.24
C ASP A 198 -25.07 -0.27 -5.28
N ASN A 199 -25.99 0.15 -6.15
CA ASN A 199 -26.51 -0.70 -7.23
C ASN A 199 -25.48 -0.91 -8.36
N LEU A 200 -24.22 -0.50 -8.17
CA LEU A 200 -23.17 -0.60 -9.17
C LEU A 200 -22.56 -2.01 -9.12
N THR A 201 -22.69 -2.74 -10.22
CA THR A 201 -22.01 -4.03 -10.38
C THR A 201 -20.55 -3.85 -10.80
N LEU A 202 -19.70 -4.82 -10.49
CA LEU A 202 -18.29 -4.80 -10.93
C LEU A 202 -18.19 -4.71 -12.46
N GLU A 203 -19.05 -5.43 -13.19
CA GLU A 203 -19.07 -5.36 -14.65
C GLU A 203 -19.38 -3.95 -15.16
N GLN A 204 -20.39 -3.29 -14.58
CA GLN A 204 -20.71 -1.91 -14.95
C GLN A 204 -19.56 -0.97 -14.60
N CYS A 205 -18.91 -1.18 -13.46
CA CYS A 205 -17.75 -0.40 -13.06
C CYS A 205 -16.60 -0.52 -14.06
N VAL A 206 -16.18 -1.76 -14.38
CA VAL A 206 -15.10 -2.04 -15.33
C VAL A 206 -15.47 -1.54 -16.72
N ASN A 207 -16.71 -1.77 -17.16
CA ASN A 207 -17.13 -1.34 -18.48
C ASN A 207 -17.16 0.19 -18.62
N LYS A 208 -17.50 0.92 -17.55
CA LYS A 208 -17.45 2.38 -17.52
C LYS A 208 -16.06 2.95 -17.20
N GLY A 209 -15.09 2.10 -16.84
CA GLY A 209 -13.74 2.55 -16.44
C GLY A 209 -13.77 3.42 -15.18
N LEU A 210 -14.67 3.13 -14.23
CA LEU A 210 -14.79 3.93 -13.02
C LEU A 210 -13.63 3.66 -12.07
N VAL A 211 -13.25 4.70 -11.32
CA VAL A 211 -12.15 4.66 -10.37
C VAL A 211 -12.28 3.59 -9.27
N TRP A 212 -13.52 3.24 -8.90
CA TRP A 212 -13.85 2.31 -7.82
C TRP A 212 -13.47 0.84 -8.07
N CYS A 213 -13.20 0.47 -9.32
CA CYS A 213 -12.71 -0.86 -9.74
C CYS A 213 -11.39 -0.74 -10.50
N GLY A 214 -10.60 0.30 -10.19
CA GLY A 214 -9.38 0.61 -10.92
C GLY A 214 -8.44 1.53 -10.12
N PRO A 215 -8.01 2.68 -10.69
CA PRO A 215 -6.82 3.43 -10.25
C PRO A 215 -6.75 3.84 -8.78
N TRP A 216 -7.88 4.04 -8.09
CA TRP A 216 -7.90 4.36 -6.66
C TRP A 216 -7.32 3.24 -5.80
N TRP A 217 -7.29 2.03 -6.35
CA TRP A 217 -6.78 0.83 -5.70
C TRP A 217 -5.55 0.30 -6.41
N ASN A 218 -4.71 1.19 -6.96
CA ASN A 218 -3.40 0.84 -7.48
C ASN A 218 -2.43 0.65 -6.30
N TRP A 219 -2.03 -0.59 -6.03
CA TRP A 219 -1.21 -0.90 -4.84
C TRP A 219 0.28 -0.85 -5.11
N HIS A 220 0.71 -0.80 -6.37
CA HIS A 220 2.11 -0.51 -6.69
C HIS A 220 2.60 0.78 -6.02
N ILE A 221 1.70 1.74 -5.79
CA ILE A 221 1.97 2.99 -5.08
C ILE A 221 2.45 2.74 -3.62
N LEU A 222 1.89 1.74 -2.93
CA LEU A 222 2.37 1.40 -1.58
C LEU A 222 3.81 0.89 -1.60
N PHE A 223 4.24 0.22 -2.66
CA PHE A 223 5.63 -0.22 -2.83
C PHE A 223 6.53 0.92 -3.32
N CYS A 224 5.98 1.91 -4.02
CA CYS A 224 6.69 3.11 -4.46
C CYS A 224 7.07 4.02 -3.27
N GLY A 225 6.15 4.24 -2.33
CA GLY A 225 6.38 5.00 -1.11
C GLY A 225 5.68 6.36 -1.06
N TYR A 226 6.13 7.23 -0.15
CA TYR A 226 5.51 8.52 0.14
C TYR A 226 5.85 9.67 -0.84
N GLU A 227 6.63 9.40 -1.89
CA GLU A 227 6.96 10.46 -2.86
C GLU A 227 5.71 10.89 -3.63
N SER A 228 5.46 12.19 -3.75
CA SER A 228 4.28 12.73 -4.47
C SER A 228 4.15 12.20 -5.91
N ARG A 229 5.28 11.85 -6.55
CA ARG A 229 5.32 11.24 -7.87
C ARG A 229 4.70 9.85 -7.91
N CYS A 230 4.71 9.12 -6.78
CA CYS A 230 4.06 7.81 -6.66
C CYS A 230 2.56 7.86 -6.99
N GLN A 231 1.89 8.99 -6.72
CA GLN A 231 0.46 9.19 -6.97
C GLN A 231 0.14 9.80 -8.34
N THR A 232 1.12 10.46 -8.98
CA THR A 232 0.89 11.30 -10.17
C THR A 232 1.46 10.73 -11.46
N ASP A 233 2.42 9.79 -11.38
CA ASP A 233 3.09 9.19 -12.53
C ASP A 233 3.19 7.66 -12.35
N HIS A 234 2.11 6.95 -12.68
CA HIS A 234 1.99 5.50 -12.47
C HIS A 234 3.11 4.66 -13.12
N ALA A 235 3.59 5.07 -14.30
CA ALA A 235 4.69 4.37 -14.97
C ALA A 235 6.00 4.50 -14.19
N TRP A 236 6.30 5.70 -13.69
CA TRP A 236 7.45 5.87 -12.80
C TRP A 236 7.24 5.16 -11.46
N SER A 237 6.03 5.20 -10.91
CA SER A 237 5.69 4.54 -9.65
C SER A 237 5.93 3.03 -9.71
N LEU A 238 5.60 2.41 -10.84
CA LEU A 238 5.86 0.99 -11.11
C LEU A 238 7.36 0.69 -11.05
N GLU A 239 8.18 1.43 -11.80
CA GLU A 239 9.63 1.22 -11.81
C GLU A 239 10.25 1.46 -10.44
N LYS A 240 9.77 2.49 -9.72
CA LYS A 240 10.22 2.75 -8.35
C LYS A 240 9.81 1.65 -7.38
N ALA A 241 8.60 1.10 -7.52
CA ALA A 241 8.14 -0.03 -6.74
C ALA A 241 9.02 -1.27 -6.97
N LYS A 242 9.38 -1.58 -8.22
CA LYS A 242 10.31 -2.68 -8.54
C LYS A 242 11.68 -2.47 -7.90
N GLU A 243 12.23 -1.26 -8.00
CA GLU A 243 13.51 -0.89 -7.35
C GLU A 243 13.44 -1.10 -5.83
N ASN A 244 12.36 -0.62 -5.20
CA ASN A 244 12.20 -0.75 -3.76
C ASN A 244 12.05 -2.21 -3.33
N ILE A 245 11.31 -3.03 -4.09
CA ILE A 245 11.20 -4.48 -3.86
C ILE A 245 12.58 -5.14 -3.86
N ASP A 246 13.42 -4.86 -4.86
CA ASP A 246 14.75 -5.46 -4.93
C ASP A 246 15.66 -5.00 -3.80
N ARG A 247 15.62 -3.71 -3.50
CA ARG A 247 16.58 -3.08 -2.59
C ARG A 247 16.22 -3.28 -1.13
N HIS A 248 14.94 -3.26 -0.79
CA HIS A 248 14.48 -3.14 0.59
C HIS A 248 13.68 -4.34 1.07
N TYR A 249 12.87 -4.98 0.20
CA TYR A 249 12.06 -6.12 0.61
C TYR A 249 12.88 -7.39 0.69
N THR A 250 12.73 -8.13 1.78
CA THR A 250 13.31 -9.47 1.94
C THR A 250 12.48 -10.49 1.17
N PHE A 251 11.15 -10.34 1.17
CA PHE A 251 10.24 -11.28 0.53
C PHE A 251 8.91 -10.66 0.14
N ILE A 252 8.37 -11.07 -1.01
CA ILE A 252 6.99 -10.82 -1.42
C ILE A 252 6.33 -12.19 -1.65
N GLY A 253 5.34 -12.54 -0.81
CA GLY A 253 4.54 -13.75 -0.92
C GLY A 253 3.41 -13.63 -1.93
N ILE A 254 2.88 -14.77 -2.37
CA ILE A 254 1.80 -14.88 -3.35
C ILE A 254 0.58 -15.50 -2.68
N THR A 255 -0.54 -14.78 -2.66
CA THR A 255 -1.79 -15.22 -2.01
C THR A 255 -2.32 -16.53 -2.60
N GLU A 256 -2.16 -16.74 -3.91
CA GLU A 256 -2.57 -17.97 -4.59
C GLU A 256 -1.78 -19.21 -4.10
N GLU A 257 -0.56 -19.01 -3.59
CA GLU A 257 0.34 -20.05 -3.09
C GLU A 257 0.72 -19.76 -1.62
N PHE A 258 -0.28 -19.44 -0.79
CA PHE A 258 -0.08 -18.90 0.56
C PHE A 258 0.77 -19.81 1.45
N GLU A 259 0.47 -21.11 1.55
CA GLU A 259 1.28 -22.04 2.37
C GLU A 259 2.72 -22.14 1.88
N THR A 260 2.94 -22.15 0.57
CA THR A 260 4.29 -22.15 -0.01
C THR A 260 5.02 -20.85 0.31
N SER A 261 4.31 -19.72 0.29
CA SER A 261 4.86 -18.42 0.70
C SER A 261 5.30 -18.43 2.17
N LEU A 262 4.52 -19.07 3.06
CA LEU A 262 4.92 -19.24 4.47
C LEU A 262 6.15 -20.15 4.61
N GLN A 263 6.24 -21.23 3.83
CA GLN A 263 7.42 -22.10 3.81
C GLN A 263 8.70 -21.37 3.36
N ILE A 264 8.57 -20.46 2.40
CA ILE A 264 9.71 -19.66 1.90
C ILE A 264 10.13 -18.64 2.95
N ILE A 265 9.20 -17.87 3.51
CA ILE A 265 9.54 -16.82 4.47
C ILE A 265 10.15 -17.39 5.75
N GLU A 266 9.72 -18.58 6.19
CA GLU A 266 10.36 -19.35 7.27
C GLU A 266 11.84 -19.65 6.98
N ARG A 267 12.16 -20.01 5.74
CA ARG A 267 13.56 -20.31 5.32
C ARG A 267 14.40 -19.05 5.16
N LEU A 268 13.78 -17.94 4.78
CA LEU A 268 14.45 -16.65 4.65
C LEU A 268 14.68 -15.97 5.99
N VAL A 269 13.78 -16.15 6.97
CA VAL A 269 13.87 -15.48 8.28
C VAL A 269 13.62 -16.49 9.42
N PRO A 270 14.49 -17.51 9.57
CA PRO A 270 14.20 -18.66 10.44
C PRO A 270 14.12 -18.32 11.93
N ASP A 271 14.92 -17.35 12.40
CA ASP A 271 14.99 -17.07 13.84
C ASP A 271 13.75 -16.32 14.35
N LEU A 272 13.13 -15.50 13.49
CA LEU A 272 11.90 -14.76 13.82
C LEU A 272 10.65 -15.50 13.34
N LEU A 273 10.63 -15.94 12.08
CA LEU A 273 9.41 -16.48 11.47
C LEU A 273 9.38 -18.01 11.41
N GLY A 274 10.35 -18.70 12.02
CA GLY A 274 10.37 -20.17 12.07
C GLY A 274 9.13 -20.73 12.77
N GLY A 275 8.35 -21.57 12.08
CA GLY A 275 7.11 -22.14 12.60
C GLY A 275 5.85 -21.35 12.24
N LEU A 276 5.95 -20.27 11.46
CA LEU A 276 4.81 -19.49 10.98
C LEU A 276 3.77 -20.32 10.18
N LEU A 277 4.19 -21.29 9.36
CA LEU A 277 3.27 -22.18 8.64
C LEU A 277 2.47 -23.04 9.62
N LYS A 278 3.14 -23.57 10.65
CA LYS A 278 2.50 -24.35 11.70
C LYS A 278 1.47 -23.49 12.42
N ALA A 279 1.87 -22.29 12.84
CA ALA A 279 0.97 -21.34 13.48
C ALA A 279 -0.25 -20.98 12.62
N TYR A 280 -0.04 -20.75 11.31
CA TYR A 280 -1.14 -20.50 10.38
C TYR A 280 -2.12 -21.68 10.30
N LYS A 281 -1.63 -22.92 10.32
CA LYS A 281 -2.51 -24.11 10.31
C LYS A 281 -3.30 -24.22 11.61
N GLU A 282 -2.62 -24.01 12.74
CA GLU A 282 -3.22 -24.04 14.07
C GLU A 282 -4.26 -22.93 14.30
N LEU A 283 -4.20 -21.82 13.54
CA LEU A 283 -5.27 -20.81 13.59
C LEU A 283 -6.64 -21.42 13.33
N ASN A 284 -6.77 -22.36 12.39
CA ASN A 284 -8.06 -22.96 12.06
C ASN A 284 -8.46 -24.12 12.97
N ASP A 285 -7.58 -24.54 13.88
CA ASP A 285 -7.81 -25.64 14.83
C ASP A 285 -8.47 -25.15 16.13
N ASP A 286 -8.53 -23.83 16.36
CA ASP A 286 -9.16 -23.20 17.54
C ASP A 286 -10.71 -23.19 17.49
N GLY A 287 -11.30 -23.86 16.49
CA GLY A 287 -12.74 -23.87 16.22
C GLY A 287 -13.25 -22.66 15.41
N THR A 288 -12.38 -21.68 15.16
CA THR A 288 -12.66 -20.51 14.34
C THR A 288 -12.01 -20.68 12.96
N ASN A 289 -12.84 -20.80 11.92
CA ASN A 289 -12.33 -20.81 10.55
C ASN A 289 -12.01 -19.37 10.11
N TRP A 290 -10.80 -18.90 10.45
CA TRP A 290 -10.35 -17.53 10.14
C TRP A 290 -10.31 -17.26 8.63
N ASN A 291 -10.03 -18.29 7.82
CA ASN A 291 -10.06 -18.20 6.37
C ASN A 291 -11.47 -17.83 5.86
N GLU A 292 -12.50 -18.48 6.39
CA GLU A 292 -13.89 -18.15 6.06
C GLU A 292 -14.32 -16.81 6.66
N LEU A 293 -13.90 -16.48 7.89
CA LEU A 293 -14.24 -15.21 8.53
C LEU A 293 -13.76 -13.99 7.72
N PHE A 294 -12.55 -14.04 7.17
CA PHE A 294 -11.96 -12.92 6.44
C PHE A 294 -12.30 -12.92 4.94
N ARG A 295 -13.06 -13.92 4.48
CA ARG A 295 -13.52 -14.01 3.09
C ARG A 295 -14.56 -12.92 2.80
N THR A 296 -14.39 -12.26 1.66
CA THR A 296 -15.39 -11.29 1.15
C THR A 296 -16.74 -11.96 0.94
N ARG A 297 -17.82 -11.35 1.44
CA ARG A 297 -19.21 -11.79 1.21
C ARG A 297 -19.65 -11.53 -0.24
N ASP A 298 -20.54 -12.38 -0.75
CA ASP A 298 -21.23 -12.22 -2.05
C ASP A 298 -20.35 -11.86 -3.24
N LYS A 299 -19.07 -12.26 -3.19
CA LYS A 299 -18.09 -12.01 -4.24
C LYS A 299 -18.46 -12.74 -5.51
N LYS A 300 -18.54 -12.02 -6.63
CA LYS A 300 -18.76 -12.58 -7.97
C LYS A 300 -17.49 -12.43 -8.81
N ARG A 301 -17.27 -13.38 -9.72
CA ARG A 301 -16.17 -13.30 -10.69
C ARG A 301 -16.56 -12.37 -11.82
N LEU A 302 -15.58 -11.63 -12.35
CA LEU A 302 -15.74 -10.83 -13.55
C LEU A 302 -15.96 -11.76 -14.76
N SER A 303 -16.87 -11.42 -15.66
CA SER A 303 -17.05 -12.23 -16.87
C SER A 303 -15.81 -12.22 -17.77
N PRO A 304 -15.50 -13.32 -18.48
CA PRO A 304 -14.31 -13.41 -19.33
C PRO A 304 -14.17 -12.26 -20.33
N ARG A 305 -15.29 -11.77 -20.88
CA ARG A 305 -15.33 -10.64 -21.84
C ARG A 305 -14.80 -9.30 -21.28
N LEU A 306 -14.70 -9.14 -19.97
CA LEU A 306 -14.23 -7.91 -19.31
C LEU A 306 -12.84 -8.07 -18.66
N VAL A 307 -12.29 -9.28 -18.62
CA VAL A 307 -11.00 -9.55 -17.95
C VAL A 307 -9.88 -8.75 -18.59
N ASP A 308 -9.77 -8.73 -19.92
CA ASP A 308 -8.72 -7.98 -20.62
C ASP A 308 -8.83 -6.47 -20.37
N LYS A 309 -10.06 -5.95 -20.33
CA LYS A 309 -10.31 -4.55 -19.99
C LYS A 309 -9.92 -4.24 -18.55
N ALA A 310 -10.21 -5.13 -17.61
CA ALA A 310 -9.80 -4.97 -16.22
C ALA A 310 -8.27 -5.06 -16.07
N ARG A 311 -7.60 -5.91 -16.85
CA ARG A 311 -6.14 -5.98 -16.89
C ARG A 311 -5.52 -4.70 -17.43
N GLU A 312 -6.10 -4.10 -18.46
CA GLU A 312 -5.64 -2.80 -18.97
C GLU A 312 -5.82 -1.67 -17.94
N ILE A 313 -6.95 -1.65 -17.23
CA ILE A 313 -7.20 -0.69 -16.14
C ILE A 313 -6.16 -0.83 -15.02
N MET A 314 -5.69 -2.04 -14.75
CA MET A 314 -4.77 -2.38 -13.66
C MET A 314 -3.35 -2.70 -14.16
N LYS A 315 -2.96 -2.22 -15.34
CA LYS A 315 -1.77 -2.73 -16.05
C LYS A 315 -0.49 -2.63 -15.22
N GLU A 316 -0.30 -1.58 -14.44
CA GLU A 316 0.89 -1.41 -13.59
C GLU A 316 0.90 -2.41 -12.43
N ASP A 317 -0.25 -2.65 -11.78
CA ASP A 317 -0.36 -3.66 -10.72
C ASP A 317 -0.17 -5.08 -11.29
N VAL A 318 -0.65 -5.33 -12.51
CA VAL A 318 -0.43 -6.58 -13.27
C VAL A 318 1.05 -6.80 -13.53
N GLU A 319 1.75 -5.80 -14.06
CA GLU A 319 3.17 -5.91 -14.35
C GLU A 319 4.00 -6.06 -13.07
N LEU A 320 3.65 -5.36 -11.99
CA LEU A 320 4.31 -5.53 -10.70
C LEU A 320 4.07 -6.93 -10.10
N TYR A 321 2.85 -7.47 -10.22
CA TYR A 321 2.54 -8.83 -9.77
C TYR A 321 3.35 -9.85 -10.55
N GLU A 322 3.41 -9.76 -11.88
CA GLU A 322 4.18 -10.66 -12.73
C GLU A 322 5.68 -10.60 -12.39
N TYR A 323 6.19 -9.40 -12.11
CA TYR A 323 7.56 -9.19 -11.61
C TYR A 323 7.83 -9.91 -10.28
N ALA A 324 6.95 -9.73 -9.29
CA ALA A 324 7.09 -10.37 -7.99
C ALA A 324 6.89 -11.90 -8.06
N TYR A 325 5.97 -12.36 -8.91
CA TYR A 325 5.68 -13.78 -9.11
C TYR A 325 6.88 -14.53 -9.67
N GLU A 326 7.59 -13.94 -10.64
CA GLU A 326 8.81 -14.56 -11.19
C GLU A 326 9.91 -14.71 -10.11
N LYS A 327 10.10 -13.70 -9.25
CA LYS A 327 11.04 -13.81 -8.13
C LYS A 327 10.60 -14.85 -7.10
N PHE A 328 9.30 -14.93 -6.82
CA PHE A 328 8.73 -15.95 -5.97
C PHE A 328 8.98 -17.36 -6.53
N ARG A 329 8.79 -17.58 -7.84
CA ARG A 329 9.12 -18.85 -8.52
C ARG A 329 10.60 -19.20 -8.36
N GLN A 330 11.50 -18.25 -8.54
CA GLN A 330 12.95 -18.47 -8.33
C GLN A 330 13.26 -18.93 -6.91
N LEU A 331 12.58 -18.37 -5.90
CA LEU A 331 12.71 -18.82 -4.51
C LEU A 331 12.11 -20.22 -4.29
N LYS A 332 10.97 -20.55 -4.91
CA LYS A 332 10.42 -21.92 -4.88
C LYS A 332 11.43 -22.93 -5.41
N THR A 333 11.99 -22.70 -6.60
CA THR A 333 13.01 -23.57 -7.20
C THR A 333 14.24 -23.67 -6.30
N ARG A 334 14.73 -22.54 -5.77
CA ARG A 334 15.89 -22.50 -4.85
C ARG A 334 15.67 -23.36 -3.60
N PHE A 335 14.46 -23.39 -3.06
CA PHE A 335 14.12 -24.12 -1.85
C PHE A 335 13.50 -25.50 -2.08
N GLY A 336 13.35 -25.93 -3.34
CA GLY A 336 12.79 -27.23 -3.69
C GLY A 336 11.31 -27.38 -3.33
N LEU A 337 10.51 -26.34 -3.59
CA LEU A 337 9.09 -26.26 -3.25
C LEU A 337 8.17 -26.25 -4.49
N GLU A 338 8.60 -26.85 -5.60
CA GLU A 338 7.84 -26.86 -6.87
C GLU A 338 6.60 -27.75 -6.85
#